data_AF-A0A6M0JDT6-F1
#
_entry.id   AF-A0A6M0JDT6-F1
#
_cell.length_a   1.000
_cell.length_b   1.000
_cell.length_c   1.000
_cell.angle_alpha   90.00
_cell.angle_beta   90.00
_cell.angle_gamma   90.00
#
_symmetry.space_group_name_H-M   'P 1'
#
loop_
_entity.id
_entity.type
_entity.pdbx_description
1 polymer ?
#
loop_
_entity_poly.entity_id
_entity_poly.type
_entity_poly.pdbx_seq_one_letter_code
_entity_poly.pdbx_strand_id
1 'polypeptide(L)'
;MSVQAAYDNWSTTYDADENLTRDLDQIITKETFMSKRYKSVVEIGCGTGKNTLLLSQIAQTVYAVDFSASMIEKAKEKVNSVNVLLASIIVSEIEIIKTFALLEDPRRRAGQRHNLPLSINTDIFSS
;
A
#
# COMPACT_ATOMS: atom_id res chain seq x y z
N MET A 1 2.74 22.87 11.39
CA MET A 1 2.09 22.27 10.20
C MET A 1 2.02 20.76 10.45
N SER A 2 0.89 20.09 10.17
CA SER A 2 0.82 18.63 10.29
C SER A 2 1.61 17.97 9.15
N VAL A 3 2.01 16.70 9.33
CA VAL A 3 2.71 15.95 8.28
C VAL A 3 1.82 15.82 7.04
N GLN A 4 0.52 15.59 7.21
CA GLN A 4 -0.46 15.55 6.11
C GLN A 4 -0.51 16.85 5.32
N ALA A 5 -0.62 18.00 6.00
CA ALA A 5 -0.64 19.30 5.33
C ALA A 5 0.67 19.59 4.57
N ALA A 6 1.81 19.12 5.08
CA ALA A 6 3.08 19.25 4.38
C ALA A 6 3.11 18.42 3.08
N TYR A 7 2.63 17.17 3.11
CA TYR A 7 2.55 16.32 1.93
C TYR A 7 1.50 16.80 0.93
N ASP A 8 0.37 17.34 1.40
CA ASP A 8 -0.63 17.95 0.52
C ASP A 8 -0.02 19.10 -0.28
N ASN A 9 0.72 19.99 0.38
CA ASN A 9 1.43 21.09 -0.28
C ASN A 9 2.51 20.57 -1.24
N TRP A 10 3.31 19.59 -0.81
CA TRP A 10 4.42 19.07 -1.59
C TRP A 10 3.98 18.30 -2.85
N SER A 11 2.75 17.78 -2.88
CA SER A 11 2.20 17.04 -4.03
C SER A 11 2.37 17.75 -5.39
N THR A 12 2.38 19.08 -5.38
CA THR A 12 2.50 19.91 -6.59
C THR A 12 3.89 19.86 -7.24
N THR A 13 4.96 19.73 -6.45
CA THR A 13 6.35 19.68 -6.94
C THR A 13 7.00 18.32 -6.74
N TYR A 14 6.31 17.39 -6.07
CA TYR A 14 6.88 16.12 -5.64
C TYR A 14 7.63 15.38 -6.75
N ASP A 15 7.04 15.26 -7.94
CA ASP A 15 7.67 14.56 -9.06
C ASP A 15 8.80 15.35 -9.74
N ALA A 16 8.76 16.68 -9.68
CA ALA A 16 9.70 17.57 -10.35
C ALA A 16 10.95 17.83 -9.52
N ASP A 17 10.85 17.73 -8.20
CA ASP A 17 11.98 17.86 -7.29
C ASP A 17 12.92 16.67 -7.47
N GLU A 18 14.16 16.90 -7.90
CA GLU A 18 15.16 15.83 -8.05
C GLU A 18 15.41 15.14 -6.70
N ASN A 19 15.37 13.80 -6.69
CA ASN A 19 15.60 13.02 -5.49
C ASN A 19 16.31 11.72 -5.86
N LEU A 20 17.64 11.75 -5.79
CA LEU A 20 18.52 10.65 -6.18
C LEU A 20 18.16 9.32 -5.53
N THR A 21 17.76 9.32 -4.26
CA THR A 21 17.36 8.11 -3.54
C THR A 21 16.06 7.54 -4.11
N ARG A 22 15.07 8.39 -4.36
CA ARG A 22 13.77 7.99 -4.93
C ARG A 22 13.90 7.52 -6.39
N ASP A 23 14.78 8.17 -7.15
CA ASP A 23 15.03 7.81 -8.54
C ASP A 23 15.75 6.46 -8.64
N LEU A 24 16.73 6.23 -7.75
CA LEU A 24 17.38 4.93 -7.63
C LEU A 24 16.41 3.83 -7.14
N ASP A 25 15.56 4.13 -6.15
CA ASP A 25 14.54 3.19 -5.66
C ASP A 25 13.63 2.69 -6.79
N GLN A 26 13.21 3.58 -7.69
CA GLN A 26 12.39 3.21 -8.84
C GLN A 26 13.12 2.22 -9.77
N ILE A 27 14.42 2.45 -10.02
CA ILE A 27 15.24 1.58 -10.87
C ILE A 27 15.36 0.20 -10.23
N ILE A 28 15.76 0.14 -8.96
CA ILE A 28 15.96 -1.12 -8.24
C ILE A 28 14.64 -1.88 -8.08
N THR A 29 13.54 -1.19 -7.79
CA THR A 29 12.21 -1.80 -7.72
C THR A 29 11.85 -2.45 -9.05
N LYS A 30 12.08 -1.76 -10.17
CA LYS A 30 11.86 -2.32 -11.50
C LYS A 30 12.70 -3.57 -11.74
N GLU A 31 14.01 -3.51 -11.50
CA GLU A 31 14.91 -4.64 -11.71
C GLU A 31 14.55 -5.86 -10.84
N THR A 32 14.14 -5.60 -9.59
CA THR A 32 13.84 -6.65 -8.61
C THR A 32 12.53 -7.40 -8.91
N PHE A 33 11.52 -6.70 -9.42
CA PHE A 33 10.15 -7.23 -9.47
C PHE A 33 9.60 -7.48 -10.88
N MET A 34 10.20 -6.93 -11.94
CA MET A 34 9.65 -7.04 -13.32
C MET A 34 9.50 -8.46 -13.85
N SER A 35 10.30 -9.42 -13.37
CA SER A 35 10.22 -10.83 -13.78
C SER A 35 9.15 -11.63 -13.02
N LYS A 36 8.54 -11.05 -11.99
CA LYS A 36 7.56 -11.71 -11.13
C LYS A 36 6.14 -11.32 -11.52
N ARG A 37 5.19 -12.18 -11.17
CA ARG A 37 3.76 -11.93 -11.35
C ARG A 37 3.03 -12.16 -10.04
N TYR A 38 2.13 -11.23 -9.72
CA TYR A 38 1.39 -11.22 -8.47
C TYR A 38 -0.11 -11.25 -8.75
N LYS A 39 -0.85 -11.91 -7.87
CA LYS A 39 -2.32 -11.82 -7.89
C LYS A 39 -2.75 -10.43 -7.40
N SER A 40 -2.27 -10.05 -6.22
CA SER A 40 -2.60 -8.76 -5.61
C SER A 40 -1.35 -8.13 -4.99
N VAL A 41 -1.25 -6.80 -5.07
CA VAL A 41 -0.19 -5.99 -4.42
C VAL A 41 -0.85 -4.87 -3.63
N VAL A 42 -0.31 -4.59 -2.45
CA VAL A 42 -0.65 -3.39 -1.67
C VAL A 42 0.57 -2.48 -1.64
N GLU A 43 0.41 -1.24 -2.07
CA GLU A 43 1.43 -0.20 -2.03
C GLU A 43 1.02 0.84 -1.00
N ILE A 44 1.78 0.93 0.11
CA ILE A 44 1.53 1.86 1.20
C ILE A 44 2.45 3.07 1.02
N GLY A 45 1.88 4.27 1.04
CA GLY A 45 2.60 5.49 0.70
C GLY A 45 2.85 5.58 -0.80
N CYS A 46 1.82 5.35 -1.63
CA CYS A 46 1.97 5.36 -3.08
C CYS A 46 2.28 6.76 -3.65
N GLY A 47 2.11 7.82 -2.85
CA GLY A 47 2.37 9.20 -3.24
C GLY A 47 1.65 9.57 -4.54
N THR A 48 2.38 10.15 -5.48
CA THR A 48 1.91 10.52 -6.83
C THR A 48 1.85 9.34 -7.81
N GLY A 49 1.96 8.10 -7.33
CA GLY A 49 1.81 6.88 -8.15
C GLY A 49 3.04 6.49 -8.98
N LYS A 50 4.25 6.88 -8.56
CA LYS A 50 5.49 6.64 -9.32
C LYS A 50 5.80 5.17 -9.53
N ASN A 51 5.67 4.35 -8.48
CA ASN A 51 5.87 2.90 -8.56
C ASN A 51 4.56 2.17 -8.90
N THR A 52 3.40 2.76 -8.65
CA THR A 52 2.09 2.17 -8.95
C THR A 52 1.92 1.71 -10.40
N LEU A 53 2.44 2.48 -11.37
CA LEU A 53 2.43 2.09 -12.79
C LEU A 53 3.24 0.83 -13.09
N LEU A 54 4.38 0.67 -12.42
CA LEU A 54 5.18 -0.54 -12.52
C LEU A 54 4.43 -1.72 -11.91
N LEU A 55 3.86 -1.51 -10.71
CA LEU A 55 3.11 -2.54 -10.00
C LEU A 55 1.88 -3.00 -10.79
N SER A 56 1.21 -2.10 -11.51
CA SER A 56 0.05 -2.45 -12.35
C SER A 56 0.40 -3.38 -13.51
N GLN A 57 1.66 -3.39 -13.97
CA GLN A 57 2.12 -4.28 -15.04
C GLN A 57 2.40 -5.71 -14.55
N ILE A 58 2.73 -5.86 -13.27
CA ILE A 58 3.15 -7.14 -12.68
C ILE A 58 2.09 -7.78 -11.80
N ALA A 59 1.02 -7.06 -11.44
CA ALA A 59 -0.06 -7.56 -10.58
C ALA A 59 -1.43 -7.61 -11.28
N GLN A 60 -2.30 -8.57 -10.93
CA GLN A 60 -3.69 -8.55 -11.40
C GLN A 60 -4.53 -7.49 -10.71
N THR A 61 -4.18 -7.10 -9.48
CA THR A 61 -4.80 -5.98 -8.76
C THR A 61 -3.78 -5.26 -7.90
N VAL A 62 -3.81 -3.93 -7.91
CA VAL A 62 -2.98 -3.07 -7.06
C VAL A 62 -3.88 -2.21 -6.18
N TYR A 63 -3.64 -2.26 -4.88
CA TYR A 63 -4.25 -1.37 -3.90
C TYR A 63 -3.20 -0.36 -3.48
N ALA A 64 -3.28 0.86 -4.02
CA ALA A 64 -2.32 1.91 -3.80
C ALA A 64 -2.92 2.96 -2.87
N VAL A 65 -2.27 3.17 -1.73
CA VAL A 65 -2.83 3.98 -0.64
C VAL A 65 -1.83 5.01 -0.13
N ASP A 66 -2.32 6.19 0.20
CA ASP A 66 -1.53 7.27 0.79
C ASP A 66 -2.40 8.05 1.79
N PHE A 67 -1.82 8.72 2.77
CA PHE A 67 -2.61 9.50 3.73
C PHE A 67 -2.86 10.94 3.25
N SER A 68 -2.14 11.39 2.22
CA SER A 68 -2.37 12.68 1.56
C SER A 68 -3.38 12.52 0.42
N ALA A 69 -4.50 13.24 0.54
CA ALA A 69 -5.50 13.28 -0.53
C ALA A 69 -4.93 13.93 -1.80
N SER A 70 -4.09 14.96 -1.65
CA SER A 70 -3.49 15.65 -2.81
C SER A 70 -2.52 14.75 -3.58
N MET A 71 -1.77 13.89 -2.86
CA MET A 71 -0.93 12.86 -3.49
C MET A 71 -1.79 11.89 -4.33
N ILE A 72 -2.93 11.43 -3.78
CA ILE A 72 -3.86 10.54 -4.48
C ILE A 72 -4.46 11.21 -5.73
N GLU A 73 -4.82 12.49 -5.69
CA GLU A 73 -5.29 13.19 -6.88
C GLU A 73 -4.22 13.23 -7.98
N LYS A 74 -2.95 13.48 -7.61
CA LYS A 74 -1.82 13.36 -8.56
C LYS A 74 -1.60 11.95 -9.08
N ALA A 75 -1.77 10.95 -8.24
CA ALA A 75 -1.72 9.56 -8.68
C ALA A 75 -2.85 9.25 -9.68
N LYS A 76 -4.08 9.74 -9.47
CA LYS A 76 -5.21 9.55 -10.39
C LYS A 76 -4.99 10.22 -11.75
N GLU A 77 -4.36 11.40 -11.79
CA GLU A 77 -3.99 12.07 -13.04
C GLU A 77 -3.02 11.21 -13.89
N LYS A 78 -2.12 10.47 -13.21
CA LYS A 78 -1.02 9.73 -13.85
C LYS A 78 -1.34 8.26 -14.13
N VAL A 79 -2.06 7.60 -13.22
CA VAL A 79 -2.27 6.16 -13.22
C VAL A 79 -3.62 5.81 -13.86
N ASN A 80 -3.60 5.55 -15.16
CA ASN A 80 -4.79 5.19 -15.95
C ASN A 80 -5.00 3.67 -16.10
N SER A 81 -4.51 2.88 -15.14
CA SER A 81 -4.58 1.41 -15.19
C SER A 81 -5.87 0.88 -14.54
N VAL A 82 -6.64 0.06 -15.27
CA VAL A 82 -7.94 -0.47 -14.81
C VAL A 82 -7.85 -1.41 -13.61
N ASN A 83 -6.68 -1.96 -13.34
CA ASN A 83 -6.40 -2.89 -12.24
C ASN A 83 -5.84 -2.21 -10.99
N VAL A 84 -5.88 -0.87 -10.91
CA VAL A 84 -5.39 -0.10 -9.78
C VAL A 84 -6.56 0.54 -9.02
N LEU A 85 -6.56 0.39 -7.71
CA LEU A 85 -7.48 1.03 -6.78
C LEU A 85 -6.69 2.00 -5.90
N LEU A 86 -6.98 3.30 -6.06
CA LEU A 86 -6.34 4.39 -5.31
C LEU A 86 -7.25 4.86 -4.18
N ALA A 87 -6.72 4.97 -2.96
CA ALA A 87 -7.46 5.47 -1.81
C ALA A 87 -6.60 6.32 -0.87
N SER A 88 -7.19 7.39 -0.33
CA SER A 88 -6.58 8.17 0.74
C SER A 88 -6.94 7.52 2.09
N ILE A 89 -5.97 6.97 2.82
CA ILE A 89 -6.19 6.28 4.11
C ILE A 89 -5.11 6.62 5.13
N ILE A 90 -5.45 6.58 6.42
CA ILE A 90 -4.46 6.72 7.49
C ILE A 90 -3.97 5.32 7.89
N VAL A 91 -2.65 5.15 8.10
CA VAL A 91 -2.05 3.85 8.45
C VAL A 91 -2.65 3.25 9.73
N SER A 92 -3.19 4.04 10.66
CA SER A 92 -3.92 3.53 11.82
C SER A 92 -5.22 2.79 11.46
N GLU A 93 -5.75 2.95 10.24
CA GLU A 93 -6.86 2.20 9.65
C GLU A 93 -6.41 0.88 8.97
N ILE A 94 -5.26 0.33 9.38
CA ILE A 94 -4.62 -0.94 8.90
C ILE A 94 -5.55 -2.16 8.84
N GLU A 95 -6.77 -2.08 9.37
CA GLU A 95 -7.87 -3.02 9.08
C GLU A 95 -8.11 -3.21 7.57
N ILE A 96 -7.77 -2.22 6.74
CA ILE A 96 -7.80 -2.30 5.27
C ILE A 96 -6.81 -3.34 4.74
N ILE A 97 -5.59 -3.46 5.30
CA ILE A 97 -4.60 -4.48 4.90
C ILE A 97 -5.00 -5.87 5.38
N LYS A 98 -5.57 -5.97 6.58
CA LYS A 98 -6.11 -7.24 7.10
C LYS A 98 -7.29 -7.75 6.26
N THR A 99 -8.08 -6.84 5.71
CA THR A 99 -9.26 -7.15 4.89
C THR A 99 -8.91 -7.46 3.43
N PHE A 100 -7.97 -6.74 2.81
CA PHE A 100 -7.57 -6.96 1.41
C PHE A 100 -6.58 -8.11 1.19
N ALA A 101 -5.76 -8.46 2.19
CA ALA A 101 -4.78 -9.54 2.07
C ALA A 101 -5.37 -10.96 2.18
N LEU A 102 -6.67 -11.13 2.46
CA LEU A 102 -7.26 -12.43 2.82
C LEU A 102 -6.42 -13.20 3.88
N LEU A 103 -5.79 -12.49 4.83
CA LEU A 103 -5.38 -13.12 6.09
C LEU A 103 -6.64 -13.33 6.94
N GLU A 104 -7.58 -14.12 6.40
CA GLU A 104 -8.61 -14.71 7.22
C GLU A 104 -7.91 -15.63 8.21
N ASP A 105 -8.14 -15.38 9.49
CA ASP A 105 -7.87 -16.33 10.56
C ASP A 105 -8.31 -17.73 10.11
N PRO A 106 -7.38 -18.72 10.00
CA PRO A 106 -7.70 -20.07 9.54
C PRO A 106 -8.82 -20.74 10.33
N ARG A 107 -9.10 -20.26 11.55
CA ARG A 107 -10.16 -20.74 12.44
C ARG A 107 -11.57 -20.38 11.96
N ARG A 108 -11.75 -19.45 11.01
CA ARG A 108 -13.07 -19.12 10.44
C ARG A 108 -13.55 -20.08 9.35
N ARG A 109 -12.67 -20.86 8.73
CA ARG A 109 -13.06 -21.86 7.70
C ARG A 109 -13.68 -23.13 8.28
N ALA A 110 -13.32 -23.50 9.50
CA ALA A 110 -14.00 -24.58 10.20
C ALA A 110 -15.12 -23.93 11.01
N GLY A 111 -16.39 -24.18 10.65
CA GLY A 111 -17.58 -23.62 11.32
C GLY A 111 -17.73 -24.04 12.78
N GLN A 112 -16.81 -23.64 13.64
CA GLN A 112 -16.91 -23.76 15.09
C GLN A 112 -17.17 -22.39 15.68
N ARG A 113 -18.45 -22.14 16.00
CA ARG A 113 -18.82 -21.14 16.99
C ARG A 113 -18.18 -21.57 18.32
N HIS A 114 -17.31 -20.74 18.90
CA HIS A 114 -16.99 -20.83 20.32
C HIS A 114 -16.93 -19.43 20.94
N ASN A 115 -17.77 -19.25 21.95
CA ASN A 115 -17.70 -18.17 22.91
C ASN A 115 -16.52 -18.42 23.85
N LEU A 116 -15.42 -17.68 23.71
CA LEU A 116 -14.47 -17.46 24.81
C LEU A 116 -13.77 -16.11 24.62
N PRO A 117 -13.46 -15.39 25.72
CA PRO A 117 -12.92 -14.05 25.66
C PRO A 117 -11.50 -14.09 25.10
N LEU A 118 -11.17 -13.12 24.25
CA LEU A 118 -9.83 -12.88 23.74
C LEU A 118 -8.90 -12.49 24.90
N SER A 119 -8.24 -13.46 25.53
CA SER A 119 -7.01 -13.22 26.28
C SER A 119 -5.82 -13.36 25.33
N ILE A 120 -5.13 -12.25 25.10
CA ILE A 120 -3.86 -12.21 24.39
C ILE A 120 -2.80 -12.72 25.38
N ASN A 121 -2.27 -13.93 25.15
CA ASN A 121 -1.09 -14.40 25.85
C ASN A 121 0.13 -14.07 24.98
N THR A 122 0.93 -13.10 25.42
CA THR A 122 2.23 -12.76 24.87
C THR A 122 3.27 -13.69 25.48
N ASP A 123 3.64 -14.76 24.78
CA ASP A 123 4.84 -15.53 25.11
C ASP A 123 5.33 -16.28 23.88
N ILE A 124 6.13 -15.61 23.03
CA ILE A 124 7.18 -16.26 22.23
C ILE A 124 8.36 -15.26 22.10
N PHE A 125 9.18 -15.19 23.14
CA PHE A 125 10.64 -15.11 23.01
C PHE A 125 11.20 -16.24 23.87
N SER A 126 11.69 -17.30 23.24
CA SER A 126 12.84 -18.04 23.72
C SER A 126 13.37 -18.93 22.59
N SER A 127 14.60 -18.60 22.20
CA SER A 127 15.67 -19.44 21.62
C SER A 127 15.29 -20.71 20.87
#